data_AF-A0A947QQM8-F1
#
_entry.id   AF-A0A947QQM8-F1
#
_cell.length_a   1.000
_cell.length_b   1.000
_cell.length_c   1.000
_cell.angle_alpha   90.00
_cell.angle_beta   90.00
_cell.angle_gamma   90.00
#
_symmetry.space_group_name_H-M   'P 1'
#
loop_
_entity.id
_entity.type
_entity.pdbx_description
1 polymer ?
#
loop_
_entity_poly.entity_id
_entity_poly.type
_entity_poly.pdbx_seq_one_letter_code
_entity_poly.pdbx_strand_id
1 'polypeptide(L)'
;MNSLKQNQGSVLLYTLLIISLITAISISVSVLVINELKLSSSAANAGMAYYAAESGIEKGLYALKIFRADPSVNLDDAVTIISGYSDDTFINDADFDNDQTSTETSKIENEEILVNEYEQADYFDVNNALNPDPNMIVESIVVQNEGGDNDAWAEVWWTAWDDTGAIGTSNKAKKVIGFTDLSGPGWPIDLSEAYAGSGFIPVGYRIRIKALFGDLASVTITPFNSTGNEVTDLPSHLKIKSIGTRSRFKQSLTATVPWKVPLFGLYDYVLFSEGEIYKTIILGQPIYSSGTIQVEEAISSVSCGDCPTCMALPVWLAIDCTDTVACFGMGGCLLQNNNASFTLPIPDTIPASSKYYVSLRVLTPASSPLEVLIDDPQAGEIGLVTSFPADVNYQTCTIPESFSLGSDPGRTIRFTDQSANSIRMDWYQISSYQIFDDCP
;
A
#
# COMPACT_ATOMS: atom_id res chain seq x y z
N MET A 1 -32.33 -101.77 -16.26
CA MET A 1 -31.12 -101.21 -16.90
C MET A 1 -31.39 -100.17 -18.01
N ASN A 2 -32.62 -99.72 -18.26
CA ASN A 2 -32.94 -98.73 -19.33
C ASN A 2 -33.00 -97.25 -18.88
N SER A 3 -32.81 -96.94 -17.59
CA SER A 3 -32.97 -95.56 -17.08
C SER A 3 -31.73 -94.67 -17.21
N LEU A 4 -30.58 -95.19 -17.64
CA LEU A 4 -29.35 -94.40 -17.77
C LEU A 4 -29.18 -93.77 -19.17
N LYS A 5 -30.05 -94.08 -20.14
CA LYS A 5 -29.99 -93.53 -21.51
C LYS A 5 -30.77 -92.23 -21.71
N GLN A 6 -31.53 -91.77 -20.71
CA GLN A 6 -32.53 -90.71 -20.89
C GLN A 6 -32.08 -89.31 -20.44
N ASN A 7 -30.90 -89.18 -19.82
CA ASN A 7 -30.36 -87.88 -19.34
C ASN A 7 -29.30 -87.25 -20.26
N GLN A 8 -28.96 -87.89 -21.40
CA GLN A 8 -27.91 -87.38 -22.30
C GLN A 8 -28.30 -86.10 -23.06
N GLY A 9 -29.60 -85.80 -23.20
CA GLY A 9 -30.09 -84.56 -23.83
C GLY A 9 -30.02 -83.33 -22.92
N SER A 10 -30.15 -83.50 -21.61
CA SER A 10 -30.18 -82.38 -20.65
C SER A 10 -28.82 -81.71 -20.48
N VAL A 11 -27.73 -82.47 -20.57
CA VAL A 11 -26.35 -81.96 -20.44
C VAL A 11 -26.03 -80.95 -21.55
N LEU A 12 -26.42 -81.25 -22.79
CA LEU A 12 -26.24 -80.34 -23.92
C LEU A 12 -26.96 -79.01 -23.67
N LEU A 13 -28.19 -79.06 -23.18
CA LEU A 13 -28.99 -77.88 -22.85
C LEU A 13 -28.32 -77.01 -21.78
N TYR A 14 -27.79 -77.62 -20.71
CA TYR A 14 -27.04 -76.88 -19.69
C TYR A 14 -25.76 -76.26 -20.25
N THR A 15 -25.00 -76.97 -21.10
CA THR A 15 -23.79 -76.39 -21.71
C THR A 15 -24.11 -75.20 -22.61
N LEU A 16 -25.18 -75.28 -23.41
CA LEU A 16 -25.60 -74.21 -24.31
C LEU A 16 -26.07 -72.98 -23.51
N LEU A 17 -26.80 -73.19 -22.42
CA LEU A 17 -27.24 -72.14 -21.50
C LEU A 17 -26.06 -71.47 -20.78
N ILE A 18 -25.08 -72.25 -20.31
CA ILE A 18 -23.88 -71.70 -19.67
C ILE A 18 -23.05 -70.90 -20.68
N ILE A 19 -22.85 -71.42 -21.89
CA ILE A 19 -22.11 -70.72 -22.95
C ILE A 19 -22.83 -69.43 -23.34
N SER A 20 -24.17 -69.45 -23.48
CA SER A 20 -24.93 -68.24 -23.81
C SER A 20 -24.83 -67.19 -22.70
N LEU A 21 -24.88 -67.60 -21.43
CA LEU A 21 -24.73 -66.70 -20.29
C LEU A 21 -23.34 -66.06 -20.24
N ILE A 22 -22.27 -66.85 -20.42
CA ILE A 22 -20.90 -66.35 -20.46
C ILE A 22 -20.72 -65.39 -21.65
N THR A 23 -21.28 -65.73 -22.80
CA THR A 23 -21.23 -64.88 -24.00
C THR A 23 -21.95 -63.55 -23.75
N ALA A 24 -23.13 -63.58 -23.13
CA ALA A 24 -23.88 -62.37 -22.78
C ALA A 24 -23.07 -61.46 -21.84
N ILE A 25 -22.48 -62.02 -20.77
CA ILE A 25 -21.63 -61.28 -19.84
C ILE A 25 -20.42 -60.69 -20.57
N SER A 26 -19.75 -61.46 -21.43
CA SER A 26 -18.59 -61.00 -22.20
C SER A 26 -18.95 -59.85 -23.14
N ILE A 27 -20.11 -59.91 -23.81
CA ILE A 27 -20.59 -58.81 -24.67
C ILE A 27 -20.87 -57.56 -23.83
N SER A 28 -21.53 -57.70 -22.68
CA SER A 28 -21.82 -56.58 -21.77
C SER A 28 -20.55 -55.89 -21.28
N VAL A 29 -19.53 -56.66 -20.86
CA VAL A 29 -18.25 -56.11 -20.43
C VAL A 29 -17.53 -55.40 -21.58
N SER A 30 -17.52 -55.99 -22.79
CA SER A 30 -16.93 -55.36 -23.97
C SER A 30 -17.56 -54.01 -24.30
N VAL A 31 -18.89 -53.90 -24.22
CA VAL A 31 -19.60 -52.63 -24.44
C VAL A 31 -19.24 -51.59 -23.39
N LEU A 32 -19.15 -52.00 -22.11
CA LEU A 32 -18.73 -51.10 -21.02
C LEU A 32 -17.31 -50.58 -21.24
N VAL A 33 -16.36 -51.45 -21.58
CA VAL A 33 -14.96 -51.06 -21.85
C VAL A 33 -14.86 -50.09 -23.03
N ILE A 34 -15.60 -50.33 -24.12
CA ILE A 34 -15.62 -49.40 -25.27
C ILE A 34 -16.19 -48.03 -24.87
N ASN A 35 -17.20 -48.00 -24.02
CA ASN A 35 -17.78 -46.74 -23.54
C ASN A 35 -16.81 -45.98 -22.62
N GLU A 36 -16.11 -46.66 -21.72
CA GLU A 36 -15.06 -46.06 -20.88
C GLU A 36 -13.90 -45.50 -21.71
N LEU A 37 -13.46 -46.22 -22.75
CA LEU A 37 -12.43 -45.73 -23.67
C LEU A 37 -12.89 -44.47 -24.41
N LYS A 38 -14.15 -44.41 -24.84
CA LYS A 38 -14.72 -43.21 -25.48
C LYS A 38 -14.84 -42.04 -24.51
N LEU A 39 -15.18 -42.31 -23.24
CA LEU A 39 -15.27 -41.29 -22.20
C LEU A 39 -13.88 -40.75 -21.85
N SER A 40 -12.90 -41.63 -21.66
CA SER A 40 -11.51 -41.27 -21.39
C SER A 40 -10.90 -40.47 -22.55
N SER A 41 -11.11 -40.90 -23.80
CA SER A 41 -10.68 -40.14 -24.98
C SER A 41 -11.38 -38.78 -25.08
N SER A 42 -12.67 -38.71 -24.75
CA SER A 42 -13.42 -37.45 -24.71
C SER A 42 -12.88 -36.49 -23.65
N ALA A 43 -12.56 -36.98 -22.45
CA ALA A 43 -11.95 -36.20 -21.39
C ALA A 43 -10.55 -35.69 -21.77
N ALA A 44 -9.73 -36.55 -22.40
CA ALA A 44 -8.42 -36.16 -22.91
C ALA A 44 -8.52 -35.07 -23.99
N ASN A 45 -9.46 -35.19 -24.93
CA ASN A 45 -9.70 -34.16 -25.96
C ASN A 45 -10.21 -32.85 -25.35
N ALA A 46 -11.08 -32.90 -24.35
CA ALA A 46 -11.53 -31.71 -23.62
C ALA A 46 -10.36 -31.03 -22.88
N GLY A 47 -9.47 -31.80 -22.25
CA GLY A 47 -8.27 -31.27 -21.62
C GLY A 47 -7.31 -30.62 -22.63
N MET A 48 -7.10 -31.23 -23.80
CA MET A 48 -6.30 -30.62 -24.87
C MET A 48 -6.92 -29.32 -25.40
N ALA A 49 -8.25 -29.26 -25.56
CA ALA A 49 -8.93 -28.03 -25.95
C ALA A 49 -8.77 -26.93 -24.90
N TYR A 50 -8.78 -27.27 -23.61
CA TYR A 50 -8.52 -26.32 -22.52
C TYR A 50 -7.09 -25.77 -22.59
N TYR A 51 -6.06 -26.62 -22.69
CA TYR A 51 -4.67 -26.17 -22.79
C TYR A 51 -4.39 -25.34 -24.04
N ALA A 52 -5.08 -25.62 -25.15
CA ALA A 52 -5.03 -24.78 -26.34
C ALA A 52 -5.59 -23.38 -26.07
N ALA A 53 -6.72 -23.28 -25.37
CA ALA A 53 -7.29 -21.98 -24.95
C ALA A 53 -6.36 -21.22 -24.00
N GLU A 54 -5.73 -21.91 -23.03
CA GLU A 54 -4.75 -21.28 -22.13
C GLU A 54 -3.55 -20.74 -22.91
N SER A 55 -3.01 -21.53 -23.83
CA SER A 55 -1.88 -21.12 -24.67
C SER A 55 -2.21 -19.91 -25.54
N GLY A 56 -3.43 -19.84 -26.06
CA GLY A 56 -3.91 -18.69 -26.82
C GLY A 56 -4.03 -17.41 -25.98
N ILE A 57 -4.49 -17.53 -24.73
CA ILE A 57 -4.46 -16.42 -23.75
C ILE A 57 -3.03 -16.01 -23.44
N GLU A 58 -2.13 -16.94 -23.12
CA GLU A 58 -0.73 -16.63 -22.80
C GLU A 58 -0.05 -15.89 -23.95
N LYS A 59 -0.27 -16.34 -25.20
CA LYS A 59 0.24 -15.67 -26.39
C LYS A 59 -0.34 -14.26 -26.54
N GLY A 60 -1.65 -14.08 -26.30
CA GLY A 60 -2.30 -12.78 -26.31
C GLY A 60 -1.74 -11.83 -25.24
N LEU A 61 -1.57 -12.30 -24.00
CA LEU A 61 -0.97 -11.54 -22.90
C LEU A 61 0.50 -11.21 -23.15
N TYR A 62 1.26 -12.12 -23.76
CA TYR A 62 2.64 -11.88 -24.14
C TYR A 62 2.77 -10.80 -25.22
N ALA A 63 1.94 -10.86 -26.26
CA ALA A 63 1.90 -9.83 -27.30
C ALA A 63 1.49 -8.48 -26.72
N LEU A 64 0.49 -8.45 -25.85
CA LEU A 64 0.07 -7.26 -25.11
C LEU A 64 1.24 -6.64 -24.33
N LYS A 65 2.05 -7.45 -23.64
CA LYS A 65 3.25 -6.98 -22.95
C LYS A 65 4.23 -6.28 -23.90
N ILE A 66 4.42 -6.82 -25.11
CA ILE A 66 5.28 -6.21 -26.12
C ILE A 66 4.70 -4.88 -26.59
N PHE A 67 3.41 -4.83 -26.94
CA PHE A 67 2.78 -3.62 -27.44
C PHE A 67 2.71 -2.51 -26.39
N ARG A 68 2.53 -2.83 -25.11
CA ARG A 68 2.62 -1.84 -24.02
C ARG A 68 3.98 -1.17 -23.91
N ALA A 69 5.04 -1.88 -24.26
CA ALA A 69 6.40 -1.34 -24.23
C ALA A 69 6.69 -0.44 -25.44
N ASP A 70 5.87 -0.51 -26.50
CA ASP A 70 5.99 0.30 -27.71
C ASP A 70 5.03 1.50 -27.66
N PRO A 71 5.52 2.73 -27.48
CA PRO A 71 4.66 3.91 -27.41
C PRO A 71 3.98 4.24 -28.75
N SER A 72 4.40 3.64 -29.87
CA SER A 72 3.82 3.88 -31.19
C SER A 72 2.56 3.05 -31.48
N VAL A 73 2.28 2.03 -30.67
CA VAL A 73 1.12 1.15 -30.84
C VAL A 73 -0.01 1.63 -29.93
N ASN A 74 -1.16 1.96 -30.53
CA ASN A 74 -2.37 2.28 -29.78
C ASN A 74 -3.15 1.00 -29.41
N LEU A 75 -4.17 1.13 -28.57
CA LEU A 75 -5.00 0.00 -28.14
C LEU A 75 -5.67 -0.72 -29.32
N ASP A 76 -6.23 0.02 -30.28
CA ASP A 76 -6.98 -0.56 -31.40
C ASP A 76 -6.08 -1.36 -32.36
N ASP A 77 -4.85 -0.89 -32.59
CA ASP A 77 -3.82 -1.58 -33.34
C ASP A 77 -3.43 -2.89 -32.63
N ALA A 78 -3.24 -2.85 -31.31
CA ALA A 78 -2.94 -4.04 -30.54
C ALA A 78 -4.08 -5.06 -30.55
N VAL A 79 -5.34 -4.61 -30.46
CA VAL A 79 -6.53 -5.49 -30.58
C VAL A 79 -6.54 -6.16 -31.95
N THR A 80 -6.32 -5.38 -33.00
CA THR A 80 -6.27 -5.89 -34.38
C THR A 80 -5.17 -6.93 -34.55
N ILE A 81 -3.97 -6.66 -34.04
CA ILE A 81 -2.84 -7.60 -34.16
C ILE A 81 -3.09 -8.87 -33.32
N ILE A 82 -3.59 -8.75 -32.09
CA ILE A 82 -3.84 -9.90 -31.21
C ILE A 82 -4.94 -10.80 -31.80
N SER A 83 -5.98 -10.21 -32.39
CA SER A 83 -7.04 -10.96 -33.08
C SER A 83 -6.51 -11.75 -34.29
N GLY A 84 -5.39 -11.30 -34.88
CA GLY A 84 -4.70 -11.99 -35.97
C GLY A 84 -3.86 -13.21 -35.54
N TYR A 85 -3.75 -13.53 -34.25
CA TYR A 85 -2.95 -14.68 -33.79
C TYR A 85 -3.66 -16.05 -33.85
N SER A 86 -4.84 -16.13 -34.49
CA SER A 86 -5.74 -17.28 -34.52
C SER A 86 -5.34 -18.45 -35.42
N ASP A 87 -4.13 -18.48 -35.98
CA ASP A 87 -3.76 -19.42 -37.05
C ASP A 87 -2.72 -20.51 -36.67
N ASP A 88 -2.39 -20.67 -35.39
CA ASP A 88 -1.41 -21.70 -34.98
C ASP A 88 -2.09 -23.00 -34.55
N THR A 89 -2.26 -23.91 -35.51
CA THR A 89 -2.56 -25.31 -35.18
C THR A 89 -1.36 -25.95 -34.47
N PHE A 90 -1.60 -26.45 -33.25
CA PHE A 90 -0.59 -27.16 -32.47
C PHE A 90 -0.26 -28.53 -33.10
N ILE A 91 0.92 -29.10 -32.76
CA ILE A 91 1.38 -30.42 -33.24
C ILE A 91 0.38 -31.55 -32.92
N ASN A 92 -0.45 -31.37 -31.90
CA ASN A 92 -1.50 -32.31 -31.50
C ASN A 92 -2.85 -32.06 -32.20
N ASP A 93 -2.91 -31.29 -33.29
CA ASP A 93 -4.11 -30.75 -33.95
C ASP A 93 -5.17 -30.19 -32.97
N ALA A 94 -4.71 -29.60 -31.87
CA ALA A 94 -5.49 -28.61 -31.16
C ALA A 94 -5.31 -27.26 -31.86
N ASP A 95 -6.32 -26.43 -31.79
CA ASP A 95 -6.35 -25.10 -32.42
C ASP A 95 -6.88 -24.09 -31.42
N PHE A 96 -6.51 -22.81 -31.56
CA PHE A 96 -7.06 -21.74 -30.74
C PHE A 96 -7.41 -20.53 -31.60
N ASP A 97 -8.56 -19.93 -31.30
CA ASP A 97 -9.01 -18.68 -31.90
C ASP A 97 -9.06 -17.60 -30.84
N ASN A 98 -8.48 -16.43 -31.14
CA ASN A 98 -8.43 -15.30 -30.21
C ASN A 98 -9.42 -14.23 -30.68
N ASP A 99 -10.51 -14.09 -29.94
CA ASP A 99 -11.51 -13.03 -30.13
C ASP A 99 -11.22 -11.89 -29.13
N GLN A 100 -11.20 -10.64 -29.61
CA GLN A 100 -10.74 -9.50 -28.84
C GLN A 100 -11.69 -8.32 -28.98
N THR A 101 -11.98 -7.66 -27.87
CA THR A 101 -12.77 -6.42 -27.84
C THR A 101 -12.08 -5.40 -26.95
N SER A 102 -11.84 -4.19 -27.46
CA SER A 102 -11.24 -3.05 -26.74
C SER A 102 -12.23 -2.25 -25.87
N THR A 103 -13.48 -2.70 -25.73
CA THR A 103 -14.57 -1.79 -25.37
C THR A 103 -14.90 -1.72 -23.88
N GLU A 104 -14.18 -2.42 -22.99
CA GLU A 104 -14.47 -2.32 -21.56
C GLU A 104 -13.85 -1.03 -21.01
N THR A 105 -14.70 0.00 -20.94
CA THR A 105 -14.41 1.26 -20.26
C THR A 105 -14.32 1.03 -18.75
N SER A 106 -13.39 1.70 -18.06
CA SER A 106 -13.38 1.64 -16.58
C SER A 106 -14.58 2.44 -16.12
N LYS A 107 -15.69 1.75 -15.85
CA LYS A 107 -16.92 2.36 -15.36
C LYS A 107 -17.39 1.54 -14.18
N ILE A 108 -17.78 2.25 -13.13
CA ILE A 108 -18.61 1.69 -12.07
C ILE A 108 -20.03 1.98 -12.55
N GLU A 109 -20.73 0.96 -13.00
CA GLU A 109 -22.09 1.08 -13.55
C GLU A 109 -22.94 -0.07 -13.04
N ASN A 110 -23.94 0.26 -12.22
CA ASN A 110 -24.82 -0.70 -11.55
C ASN A 110 -24.08 -1.74 -10.69
N GLU A 111 -23.01 -1.32 -10.02
CA GLU A 111 -22.23 -2.20 -9.15
C GLU A 111 -22.79 -2.26 -7.73
N GLU A 112 -22.77 -3.45 -7.14
CA GLU A 112 -23.06 -3.66 -5.72
C GLU A 112 -21.77 -3.56 -4.90
N ILE A 113 -21.75 -2.67 -3.90
CA ILE A 113 -20.61 -2.45 -3.01
C ILE A 113 -21.06 -2.69 -1.58
N LEU A 114 -20.58 -3.78 -0.97
CA LEU A 114 -20.92 -4.15 0.39
C LEU A 114 -20.28 -3.19 1.40
N VAL A 115 -20.86 -3.10 2.60
CA VAL A 115 -20.36 -2.26 3.68
C VAL A 115 -18.88 -2.53 3.97
N ASN A 116 -18.08 -1.45 4.03
CA ASN A 116 -16.62 -1.44 4.14
C ASN A 116 -15.82 -1.98 2.95
N GLU A 117 -16.48 -2.45 1.88
CA GLU A 117 -15.83 -2.75 0.61
C GLU A 117 -15.73 -1.49 -0.25
N TYR A 118 -14.87 -1.56 -1.27
CA TYR A 118 -14.64 -0.44 -2.18
C TYR A 118 -14.52 -0.94 -3.62
N GLU A 119 -14.93 -0.08 -4.54
CA GLU A 119 -14.67 -0.22 -5.96
C GLU A 119 -13.77 0.90 -6.46
N GLN A 120 -13.05 0.63 -7.55
CA GLN A 120 -12.11 1.57 -8.15
C GLN A 120 -12.32 1.67 -9.66
N ALA A 121 -12.34 2.90 -10.18
CA ALA A 121 -12.24 3.19 -11.60
C ALA A 121 -11.11 4.17 -11.89
N ASP A 122 -10.40 3.92 -12.99
CA ASP A 122 -9.33 4.78 -13.48
C ASP A 122 -9.81 5.47 -14.76
N TYR A 123 -9.97 6.80 -14.70
CA TYR A 123 -10.45 7.64 -15.79
C TYR A 123 -9.30 8.43 -16.41
N PHE A 124 -8.84 7.98 -17.58
CA PHE A 124 -7.79 8.63 -18.36
C PHE A 124 -7.78 8.13 -19.81
N ASP A 125 -7.20 8.93 -20.71
CA ASP A 125 -6.93 8.47 -22.08
C ASP A 125 -5.80 7.44 -22.06
N VAL A 126 -6.12 6.19 -22.34
CA VAL A 126 -5.15 5.10 -22.29
C VAL A 126 -4.14 5.11 -23.43
N ASN A 127 -4.44 5.81 -24.52
CA ASN A 127 -3.48 5.97 -25.61
C ASN A 127 -2.48 7.07 -25.27
N ASN A 128 -2.94 8.13 -24.59
CA ASN A 128 -2.13 9.29 -24.24
C ASN A 128 -2.35 9.81 -22.79
N ALA A 129 -1.99 8.99 -21.81
CA ALA A 129 -2.29 9.22 -20.39
C ALA A 129 -1.73 10.51 -19.77
N LEU A 130 -0.72 11.13 -20.42
CA LEU A 130 -0.07 12.36 -19.98
C LEU A 130 -0.45 13.58 -20.83
N ASN A 131 -1.05 13.41 -22.00
CA ASN A 131 -1.47 14.52 -22.85
C ASN A 131 -2.78 14.19 -23.57
N PRO A 132 -3.85 13.89 -22.82
CA PRO A 132 -5.14 13.48 -23.37
C PRO A 132 -5.75 14.58 -24.24
N ASP A 133 -6.68 14.19 -25.12
CA ASP A 133 -7.59 15.16 -25.74
C ASP A 133 -8.35 15.93 -24.63
N PRO A 134 -8.46 17.27 -24.69
CA PRO A 134 -9.20 18.05 -23.70
C PRO A 134 -10.65 17.57 -23.45
N ASN A 135 -11.29 16.92 -24.44
CA ASN A 135 -12.63 16.37 -24.29
C ASN A 135 -12.67 15.07 -23.47
N MET A 136 -11.51 14.39 -23.32
CA MET A 136 -11.34 13.16 -22.55
C MET A 136 -10.87 13.42 -21.10
N ILE A 137 -10.51 14.67 -20.77
CA ILE A 137 -10.17 15.06 -19.41
C ILE A 137 -11.45 15.11 -18.57
N VAL A 138 -11.52 14.26 -17.55
CA VAL A 138 -12.61 14.25 -16.58
C VAL A 138 -12.39 15.38 -15.58
N GLU A 139 -13.32 16.34 -15.49
CA GLU A 139 -13.24 17.44 -14.51
C GLU A 139 -14.24 17.27 -13.37
N SER A 140 -15.34 16.56 -13.63
CA SER A 140 -16.34 16.26 -12.61
C SER A 140 -16.89 14.85 -12.77
N ILE A 141 -17.46 14.30 -11.70
CA ILE A 141 -18.20 13.04 -11.73
C ILE A 141 -19.56 13.23 -11.08
N VAL A 142 -20.52 12.41 -11.47
CA VAL A 142 -21.79 12.26 -10.75
C VAL A 142 -21.84 10.86 -10.18
N VAL A 143 -22.07 10.75 -8.87
CA VAL A 143 -22.20 9.47 -8.17
C VAL A 143 -23.66 9.23 -7.83
N GLN A 144 -24.21 8.14 -8.35
CA GLN A 144 -25.60 7.72 -8.15
C GLN A 144 -25.63 6.35 -7.47
N ASN A 145 -26.63 6.13 -6.63
CA ASN A 145 -26.99 4.81 -6.14
C ASN A 145 -28.49 4.59 -6.33
N GLU A 146 -28.88 3.74 -7.29
CA GLU A 146 -30.28 3.51 -7.64
C GLU A 146 -30.97 2.41 -6.80
N GLY A 147 -30.26 1.80 -5.84
CA GLY A 147 -30.82 0.76 -4.97
C GLY A 147 -30.09 0.59 -3.63
N GLY A 148 -30.63 -0.29 -2.77
CA GLY A 148 -29.96 -0.71 -1.54
C GLY A 148 -30.59 -0.13 -0.27
N ASP A 149 -29.78 -0.05 0.79
CA ASP A 149 -30.21 0.46 2.08
C ASP A 149 -30.46 1.98 2.00
N ASN A 150 -31.62 2.43 2.49
CA ASN A 150 -31.96 3.85 2.50
C ASN A 150 -31.05 4.65 3.44
N ASP A 151 -30.26 3.97 4.26
CA ASP A 151 -29.29 4.59 5.16
C ASP A 151 -27.84 4.43 4.66
N ALA A 152 -27.62 4.03 3.40
CA ALA A 152 -26.30 3.83 2.80
C ALA A 152 -25.50 5.13 2.64
N TRP A 153 -24.24 5.15 3.10
CA TRP A 153 -23.31 6.27 2.91
C TRP A 153 -22.13 5.83 2.08
N ALA A 154 -21.64 6.71 1.22
CA ALA A 154 -20.47 6.47 0.40
C ALA A 154 -19.34 7.44 0.74
N GLU A 155 -18.11 6.94 0.67
CA GLU A 155 -16.90 7.73 0.75
C GLU A 155 -16.16 7.64 -0.58
N VAL A 156 -16.04 8.77 -1.27
CA VAL A 156 -15.39 8.88 -2.57
C VAL A 156 -14.04 9.54 -2.39
N TRP A 157 -12.99 8.89 -2.85
CA TRP A 157 -11.62 9.38 -2.86
C TRP A 157 -11.17 9.48 -4.30
N TRP A 158 -10.36 10.48 -4.60
CA TRP A 158 -9.72 10.55 -5.91
C TRP A 158 -8.24 10.90 -5.77
N THR A 159 -7.46 10.43 -6.73
CA THR A 159 -6.05 10.77 -6.87
C THR A 159 -5.84 11.16 -8.31
N ALA A 160 -5.29 12.35 -8.52
CA ALA A 160 -5.03 12.87 -9.85
C ALA A 160 -3.55 12.78 -10.19
N TRP A 161 -3.24 12.80 -11.48
CA TRP A 161 -1.90 13.07 -12.00
C TRP A 161 -1.95 14.13 -13.10
N ASP A 162 -0.84 14.86 -13.28
CA ASP A 162 -0.70 15.89 -14.31
C ASP A 162 0.02 15.35 -15.58
N ASP A 163 0.26 16.25 -16.53
CA ASP A 163 0.93 15.97 -17.80
C ASP A 163 2.40 15.54 -17.67
N THR A 164 2.99 15.73 -16.50
CA THR A 164 4.33 15.23 -16.16
C THR A 164 4.29 13.87 -15.46
N GLY A 165 3.09 13.37 -15.15
CA GLY A 165 2.89 12.17 -14.34
C GLY A 165 3.10 12.40 -12.84
N ALA A 166 3.22 13.66 -12.40
CA ALA A 166 3.30 13.97 -10.98
C ALA A 166 1.94 13.72 -10.32
N ILE A 167 1.97 13.11 -9.13
CA ILE A 167 0.75 12.79 -8.39
C ILE A 167 0.31 14.03 -7.61
N GLY A 168 -0.92 14.47 -7.85
CA GLY A 168 -1.56 15.52 -7.08
C GLY A 168 -1.91 15.00 -5.69
N THR A 169 -1.47 15.70 -4.65
CA THR A 169 -1.91 15.43 -3.27
C THR A 169 -2.78 16.57 -2.78
N SER A 170 -3.96 16.25 -2.28
CA SER A 170 -4.86 17.23 -1.69
C SER A 170 -5.68 16.59 -0.57
N ASN A 171 -5.75 17.28 0.57
CA ASN A 171 -6.64 16.89 1.66
C ASN A 171 -8.12 17.05 1.31
N LYS A 172 -8.43 17.76 0.20
CA LYS A 172 -9.77 17.90 -0.36
C LYS A 172 -10.14 16.80 -1.35
N ALA A 173 -9.22 15.89 -1.69
CA ALA A 173 -9.45 14.81 -2.65
C ALA A 173 -10.26 13.63 -2.06
N LYS A 174 -11.26 13.97 -1.24
CA LYS A 174 -12.11 13.05 -0.50
C LYS A 174 -13.45 13.72 -0.20
N LYS A 175 -14.55 13.00 -0.43
CA LYS A 175 -15.91 13.44 -0.14
C LYS A 175 -16.71 12.29 0.48
N VAL A 176 -17.41 12.58 1.58
CA VAL A 176 -18.44 11.69 2.12
C VAL A 176 -19.80 12.16 1.59
N ILE A 177 -20.58 11.23 1.06
CA ILE A 177 -21.89 11.45 0.47
C ILE A 177 -22.92 10.69 1.33
N GLY A 178 -23.89 11.41 1.87
CA GLY A 178 -24.98 10.82 2.65
C GLY A 178 -26.03 10.17 1.74
N PHE A 179 -26.89 9.34 2.32
CA PHE A 179 -27.93 8.61 1.57
C PHE A 179 -28.86 9.53 0.75
N THR A 180 -29.22 10.71 1.27
CA THR A 180 -30.10 11.66 0.56
C THR A 180 -29.49 12.13 -0.75
N ASP A 181 -28.17 12.30 -0.75
CA ASP A 181 -27.38 12.85 -1.85
C ASP A 181 -27.05 11.80 -2.91
N LEU A 182 -26.98 10.51 -2.51
CA LEU A 182 -26.79 9.39 -3.42
C LEU A 182 -28.07 9.03 -4.20
N SER A 183 -29.24 9.40 -3.68
CA SER A 183 -30.54 9.12 -4.30
C SER A 183 -30.91 10.13 -5.40
N GLY A 184 -31.69 9.68 -6.40
CA GLY A 184 -32.21 10.57 -7.46
C GLY A 184 -31.19 10.87 -8.56
N PRO A 185 -30.93 12.15 -8.93
CA PRO A 185 -30.01 12.50 -10.03
C PRO A 185 -28.53 12.30 -9.67
N GLY A 186 -28.23 11.83 -8.45
CA GLY A 186 -26.88 11.66 -7.94
C GLY A 186 -26.23 12.94 -7.43
N TRP A 187 -25.05 12.76 -6.84
CA TRP A 187 -24.27 13.85 -6.27
C TRP A 187 -23.11 14.23 -7.20
N PRO A 188 -23.08 15.47 -7.73
CA PRO A 188 -21.95 15.95 -8.52
C PRO A 188 -20.74 16.26 -7.63
N ILE A 189 -19.56 15.86 -8.08
CA ILE A 189 -18.26 16.17 -7.45
C ILE A 189 -17.40 16.84 -8.51
N ASP A 190 -16.98 18.08 -8.24
CA ASP A 190 -15.95 18.77 -9.00
C ASP A 190 -14.57 18.26 -8.53
N LEU A 191 -13.90 17.49 -9.39
CA LEU A 191 -12.61 16.89 -9.07
C LEU A 191 -11.48 17.94 -9.09
N SER A 192 -11.65 19.00 -9.88
CA SER A 192 -10.66 20.06 -10.08
C SER A 192 -10.54 20.97 -8.85
N GLU A 193 -11.62 21.12 -8.08
CA GLU A 193 -11.64 21.94 -6.85
C GLU A 193 -10.59 21.48 -5.83
N ALA A 194 -10.31 20.18 -5.79
CA ALA A 194 -9.28 19.62 -4.91
C ALA A 194 -7.88 20.19 -5.20
N TYR A 195 -7.62 20.63 -6.43
CA TYR A 195 -6.31 21.11 -6.89
C TYR A 195 -6.30 22.61 -7.22
N ALA A 196 -7.43 23.30 -7.03
CA ALA A 196 -7.55 24.72 -7.31
C ALA A 196 -6.50 25.55 -6.54
N GLY A 197 -5.76 26.39 -7.27
CA GLY A 197 -4.73 27.28 -6.72
C GLY A 197 -3.33 26.67 -6.55
N SER A 198 -3.16 25.37 -6.82
CA SER A 198 -1.84 24.72 -6.75
C SER A 198 -1.00 24.84 -8.02
N GLY A 199 -1.60 25.27 -9.14
CA GLY A 199 -0.98 25.23 -10.47
C GLY A 199 -0.91 23.82 -11.07
N PHE A 200 -1.37 22.80 -10.35
CA PHE A 200 -1.52 21.43 -10.81
C PHE A 200 -2.71 21.32 -11.76
N ILE A 201 -2.49 20.76 -12.96
CA ILE A 201 -3.53 20.57 -13.97
C ILE A 201 -3.70 19.06 -14.17
N PRO A 202 -4.74 18.46 -13.57
CA PRO A 202 -5.03 17.03 -13.73
C PRO A 202 -5.28 16.65 -15.19
N VAL A 203 -4.67 15.55 -15.63
CA VAL A 203 -4.94 14.92 -16.94
C VAL A 203 -5.59 13.54 -16.80
N GLY A 204 -5.59 12.98 -15.60
CA GLY A 204 -6.27 11.72 -15.31
C GLY A 204 -6.54 11.54 -13.82
N TYR A 205 -7.49 10.66 -13.52
CA TYR A 205 -7.96 10.41 -12.17
C TYR A 205 -8.11 8.93 -11.88
N ARG A 206 -7.77 8.55 -10.66
CA ARG A 206 -8.15 7.29 -10.03
C ARG A 206 -9.20 7.59 -8.98
N ILE A 207 -10.37 6.99 -9.11
CA ILE A 207 -11.51 7.22 -8.23
C ILE A 207 -11.81 5.93 -7.49
N ARG A 208 -11.95 6.03 -6.17
CA ARG A 208 -12.36 4.93 -5.30
C ARG A 208 -13.64 5.33 -4.59
N ILE A 209 -14.61 4.44 -4.56
CA ILE A 209 -15.82 4.61 -3.77
C ILE A 209 -15.90 3.47 -2.76
N LYS A 210 -16.12 3.82 -1.50
CA LYS A 210 -16.24 2.87 -0.39
C LYS A 210 -17.61 3.02 0.25
N ALA A 211 -18.30 1.91 0.51
CA ALA A 211 -19.51 1.92 1.32
C ALA A 211 -19.15 2.04 2.82
N LEU A 212 -19.74 3.00 3.53
CA LEU A 212 -19.44 3.25 4.96
C LEU A 212 -20.49 2.64 5.90
N PHE A 213 -21.76 2.93 5.65
CA PHE A 213 -22.86 2.58 6.55
C PHE A 213 -23.99 1.93 5.76
N GLY A 214 -23.91 0.62 5.52
CA GLY A 214 -24.88 -0.11 4.67
C GLY A 214 -24.35 -0.36 3.25
N ASP A 215 -25.01 -1.26 2.53
CA ASP A 215 -24.60 -1.72 1.20
C ASP A 215 -25.13 -0.76 0.12
N LEU A 216 -24.31 -0.47 -0.88
CA LEU A 216 -24.70 0.29 -2.08
C LEU A 216 -25.08 -0.72 -3.17
N ALA A 217 -26.34 -0.79 -3.60
CA ALA A 217 -26.77 -1.92 -4.44
C ALA A 217 -26.69 -1.67 -5.95
N SER A 218 -26.60 -0.42 -6.39
CA SER A 218 -26.54 -0.09 -7.82
C SER A 218 -25.82 1.23 -8.02
N VAL A 219 -24.52 1.22 -7.74
CA VAL A 219 -23.65 2.40 -7.86
C VAL A 219 -23.31 2.64 -9.31
N THR A 220 -23.48 3.90 -9.74
CA THR A 220 -23.02 4.38 -11.04
C THR A 220 -22.18 5.65 -10.86
N ILE A 221 -21.00 5.70 -11.47
CA ILE A 221 -20.14 6.88 -11.54
C ILE A 221 -20.01 7.34 -12.99
N THR A 222 -20.61 8.49 -13.30
CA THR A 222 -20.60 9.08 -14.63
C THR A 222 -19.59 10.24 -14.69
N PRO A 223 -18.52 10.15 -15.52
CA PRO A 223 -17.54 11.22 -15.68
C PRO A 223 -17.99 12.27 -16.68
N PHE A 224 -17.67 13.54 -16.41
CA PHE A 224 -17.97 14.69 -17.25
C PHE A 224 -16.71 15.56 -17.45
N ASN A 225 -16.57 16.13 -18.65
CA ASN A 225 -15.50 17.07 -18.97
C ASN A 225 -15.86 18.53 -18.63
N SER A 226 -14.96 19.45 -18.93
CA SER A 226 -15.11 20.90 -18.71
C SER A 226 -16.34 21.54 -19.36
N THR A 227 -16.84 20.93 -20.44
CA THR A 227 -18.03 21.41 -21.16
C THR A 227 -19.34 20.84 -20.60
N GLY A 228 -19.25 19.97 -19.59
CA GLY A 228 -20.39 19.27 -19.00
C GLY A 228 -20.90 18.10 -19.85
N ASN A 229 -20.14 17.67 -20.86
CA ASN A 229 -20.47 16.49 -21.66
C ASN A 229 -19.93 15.24 -20.95
N GLU A 230 -20.69 14.15 -21.00
CA GLU A 230 -20.23 12.85 -20.50
C GLU A 230 -18.98 12.41 -21.26
N VAL A 231 -17.96 11.98 -20.53
CA VAL A 231 -16.76 11.40 -21.13
C VAL A 231 -17.02 9.92 -21.40
N THR A 232 -17.53 9.65 -22.60
CA THR A 232 -17.63 8.29 -23.13
C THR A 232 -16.30 7.88 -23.78
N ASP A 233 -16.05 6.58 -23.94
CA ASP A 233 -14.85 6.06 -24.63
C ASP A 233 -13.50 6.24 -23.89
N LEU A 234 -13.46 5.85 -22.62
CA LEU A 234 -12.21 5.62 -21.87
C LEU A 234 -11.91 4.11 -21.76
N PRO A 235 -11.54 3.43 -22.87
CA PRO A 235 -11.29 1.99 -22.84
C PRO A 235 -10.09 1.72 -21.94
N SER A 236 -10.29 1.01 -20.84
CA SER A 236 -9.24 0.82 -19.83
C SER A 236 -8.68 -0.58 -19.84
N HIS A 237 -9.49 -1.56 -20.27
CA HIS A 237 -9.14 -2.97 -20.25
C HIS A 237 -9.20 -3.56 -21.65
N LEU A 238 -8.28 -4.49 -21.91
CA LEU A 238 -8.32 -5.40 -23.03
C LEU A 238 -8.91 -6.72 -22.55
N LYS A 239 -9.95 -7.19 -23.23
CA LYS A 239 -10.55 -8.51 -23.00
C LYS A 239 -10.04 -9.49 -24.05
N ILE A 240 -9.20 -10.41 -23.60
CA ILE A 240 -8.61 -11.48 -24.40
C ILE A 240 -9.44 -12.75 -24.23
N LYS A 241 -10.23 -13.12 -25.24
CA LYS A 241 -10.94 -14.39 -25.26
C LYS A 241 -10.21 -15.37 -26.17
N SER A 242 -9.90 -16.55 -25.65
CA SER A 242 -9.32 -17.64 -26.44
C SER A 242 -10.24 -18.86 -26.45
N ILE A 243 -10.48 -19.42 -27.63
CA ILE A 243 -11.31 -20.61 -27.83
C ILE A 243 -10.43 -21.74 -28.33
N GLY A 244 -10.06 -22.64 -27.45
CA GLY A 244 -9.33 -23.85 -27.81
C GLY A 244 -10.27 -24.93 -28.32
N THR A 245 -9.91 -25.60 -29.41
CA THR A 245 -10.71 -26.66 -30.03
C THR A 245 -9.88 -27.94 -30.26
N ARG A 246 -10.52 -29.09 -29.99
CA ARG A 246 -9.95 -30.41 -30.30
C ARG A 246 -11.07 -31.40 -30.61
N SER A 247 -11.08 -31.93 -31.83
CA SER A 247 -12.17 -32.79 -32.32
C SER A 247 -13.54 -32.08 -32.20
N ARG A 248 -14.44 -32.58 -31.35
CA ARG A 248 -15.77 -31.98 -31.09
C ARG A 248 -15.82 -31.10 -29.84
N PHE A 249 -14.72 -30.99 -29.09
CA PHE A 249 -14.67 -30.24 -27.85
C PHE A 249 -14.17 -28.84 -28.12
N LYS A 250 -14.83 -27.85 -27.49
CA LYS A 250 -14.44 -26.45 -27.48
C LYS A 250 -14.40 -25.98 -26.04
N GLN A 251 -13.36 -25.26 -25.67
CA GLN A 251 -13.22 -24.61 -24.37
C GLN A 251 -12.93 -23.14 -24.62
N SER A 252 -13.56 -22.25 -23.86
CA SER A 252 -13.34 -20.80 -23.98
C SER A 252 -12.82 -20.29 -22.65
N LEU A 253 -11.75 -19.51 -22.72
CA LEU A 253 -11.21 -18.80 -21.58
C LEU A 253 -11.20 -17.30 -21.93
N THR A 254 -11.29 -16.47 -20.90
CA THR A 254 -11.28 -15.01 -21.06
C THR A 254 -10.39 -14.41 -19.98
N ALA A 255 -9.49 -13.52 -20.39
CA ALA A 255 -8.67 -12.71 -19.50
C ALA A 255 -8.95 -11.23 -19.75
N THR A 256 -9.20 -10.47 -18.68
CA THR A 256 -9.37 -9.01 -18.75
C THR A 256 -8.17 -8.36 -18.08
N VAL A 257 -7.49 -7.45 -18.79
CA VAL A 257 -6.24 -6.85 -18.33
C VAL A 257 -6.17 -5.35 -18.69
N PRO A 258 -5.69 -4.47 -17.79
CA PRO A 258 -5.71 -3.02 -18.02
C PRO A 258 -4.70 -2.62 -19.10
N TRP A 259 -5.09 -1.99 -20.23
CA TRP A 259 -4.23 -1.72 -21.39
C TRP A 259 -2.92 -1.01 -21.02
N LYS A 260 -3.00 0.10 -20.29
CA LYS A 260 -1.86 0.75 -19.66
C LYS A 260 -2.21 1.00 -18.19
N VAL A 261 -1.19 0.98 -17.35
CA VAL A 261 -1.34 1.44 -15.97
C VAL A 261 -1.15 2.96 -15.96
N PRO A 262 -2.04 3.72 -15.30
CA PRO A 262 -2.03 5.18 -15.38
C PRO A 262 -0.74 5.81 -14.84
N LEU A 263 -0.14 5.17 -13.83
CA LEU A 263 1.10 5.60 -13.19
C LEU A 263 2.04 4.40 -13.07
N PHE A 264 3.28 4.53 -13.53
CA PHE A 264 4.30 3.48 -13.57
C PHE A 264 4.38 2.71 -12.24
N GLY A 265 3.83 1.49 -12.18
CA GLY A 265 4.08 0.43 -11.20
C GLY A 265 3.82 0.73 -9.72
N LEU A 266 3.70 1.99 -9.29
CA LEU A 266 3.70 2.40 -7.88
C LEU A 266 2.55 1.79 -7.09
N TYR A 267 1.48 1.39 -7.79
CA TYR A 267 0.28 0.78 -7.22
C TYR A 267 0.14 -0.72 -7.48
N ASP A 268 1.05 -1.32 -8.25
CA ASP A 268 0.97 -2.73 -8.68
C ASP A 268 1.86 -3.67 -7.86
N TYR A 269 2.66 -3.14 -6.93
CA TYR A 269 3.49 -3.97 -6.07
C TYR A 269 2.68 -4.53 -4.90
N VAL A 270 2.45 -5.85 -4.91
CA VAL A 270 2.10 -6.59 -3.70
C VAL A 270 3.41 -6.90 -2.96
N LEU A 271 3.65 -6.23 -1.84
CA LEU A 271 4.75 -6.55 -0.93
C LEU A 271 4.39 -7.83 -0.17
N PHE A 272 4.87 -8.97 -0.65
CA PHE A 272 4.86 -10.20 0.13
C PHE A 272 6.02 -10.18 1.11
N SER A 273 5.73 -10.31 2.39
CA SER A 273 6.72 -10.48 3.45
C SER A 273 6.37 -11.72 4.25
N GLU A 274 7.35 -12.61 4.42
CA GLU A 274 7.22 -13.80 5.26
C GLU A 274 7.33 -13.48 6.77
N GLY A 275 7.65 -12.22 7.13
CA GLY A 275 7.67 -11.69 8.50
C GLY A 275 6.92 -10.36 8.64
N GLU A 276 6.83 -9.81 9.85
CA GLU A 276 6.22 -8.50 10.10
C GLU A 276 6.86 -7.42 9.19
N ILE A 277 6.05 -6.78 8.36
CA ILE A 277 6.48 -5.60 7.60
C ILE A 277 6.55 -4.45 8.60
N TYR A 278 7.73 -4.21 9.17
CA TYR A 278 8.00 -2.95 9.85
C TYR A 278 7.97 -1.85 8.79
N LYS A 279 6.87 -1.08 8.74
CA LYS A 279 6.81 0.22 8.05
C LYS A 279 7.68 1.23 8.81
N THR A 280 8.98 0.98 8.88
CA THR A 280 9.95 2.03 9.17
C THR A 280 10.04 2.87 7.92
N ILE A 281 9.35 4.01 7.92
CA ILE A 281 9.54 5.06 6.93
C ILE A 281 11.03 5.38 6.93
N ILE A 282 11.75 5.00 5.88
CA ILE A 282 13.18 5.28 5.75
C ILE A 282 13.32 6.77 5.48
N LEU A 283 13.32 7.56 6.56
CA LEU A 283 13.63 9.00 6.57
C LEU A 283 15.13 9.20 6.35
N GLY A 284 15.63 8.80 5.18
CA GLY A 284 17.07 8.79 4.85
C GLY A 284 17.50 9.64 3.65
N GLN A 285 16.56 10.26 2.93
CA GLN A 285 16.89 11.26 1.90
C GLN A 285 16.26 12.61 2.31
N PRO A 286 17.05 13.70 2.39
CA PRO A 286 16.56 14.97 2.91
C PRO A 286 15.66 15.65 1.89
N ILE A 287 14.35 15.50 2.06
CA ILE A 287 13.41 16.56 1.68
C ILE A 287 13.20 17.40 2.94
N TYR A 288 13.62 18.66 2.86
CA TYR A 288 13.41 19.65 3.92
C TYR A 288 11.92 19.76 4.24
N SER A 289 11.55 19.37 5.45
CA SER A 289 10.28 19.74 6.09
C SER A 289 10.59 20.04 7.55
N SER A 290 10.49 21.32 7.92
CA SER A 290 10.49 21.76 9.30
C SER A 290 9.18 21.31 9.95
N GLY A 291 9.27 20.42 10.94
CA GLY A 291 8.15 20.04 11.79
C GLY A 291 8.62 19.88 13.23
N THR A 292 8.02 20.65 14.12
CA THR A 292 8.24 20.65 15.57
C THR A 292 7.63 19.41 16.20
N ILE A 293 8.36 18.73 17.08
CA ILE A 293 7.74 17.75 17.99
C ILE A 293 7.04 18.55 19.09
N GLN A 294 5.70 18.58 19.07
CA GLN A 294 4.90 18.98 20.22
C GLN A 294 4.49 17.72 20.97
N VAL A 295 4.93 17.62 22.21
CA VAL A 295 4.45 16.61 23.16
C VAL A 295 3.16 17.15 23.77
N GLU A 296 2.04 16.48 23.50
CA GLU A 296 0.75 16.83 24.09
C GLU A 296 0.70 16.53 25.60
N GLU A 297 -0.11 17.35 26.24
CA GLU A 297 -0.22 17.66 27.66
C GLU A 297 -0.83 16.52 28.49
N ALA A 298 -0.19 16.15 29.60
CA ALA A 298 -0.87 15.48 30.72
C ALA A 298 -0.71 16.37 31.96
N ILE A 299 -1.79 17.08 32.29
CA ILE A 299 -1.87 18.05 33.37
C ILE A 299 -1.81 17.33 34.73
N SER A 300 -0.74 17.57 35.50
CA SER A 300 -0.83 17.64 36.96
C SER A 300 0.15 18.71 37.46
N SER A 301 -0.38 19.76 38.07
CA SER A 301 0.38 20.94 38.46
C SER A 301 1.18 20.70 39.73
N VAL A 302 2.50 20.91 39.66
CA VAL A 302 3.36 21.17 40.82
C VAL A 302 3.71 22.65 40.79
N SER A 303 3.30 23.41 41.80
CA SER A 303 3.60 24.83 41.91
C SER A 303 4.99 25.05 42.51
N CYS A 304 5.96 25.49 41.70
CA CYS A 304 7.14 26.18 42.23
C CYS A 304 6.68 27.58 42.66
N GLY A 305 6.72 27.84 43.97
CA GLY A 305 6.43 29.16 44.52
C GLY A 305 7.41 30.20 43.97
N ASP A 306 6.84 31.32 43.51
CA ASP A 306 7.53 32.59 43.26
C ASP A 306 8.33 32.78 41.96
N CYS A 307 7.82 32.29 40.81
CA CYS A 307 8.24 32.83 39.51
C CYS A 307 7.08 32.94 38.48
N PRO A 308 6.51 34.14 38.25
CA PRO A 308 5.31 34.30 37.41
C PRO A 308 5.50 34.01 35.91
N THR A 309 6.74 33.90 35.42
CA THR A 309 7.05 33.81 33.98
C THR A 309 7.62 32.46 33.53
N CYS A 310 7.74 31.46 34.41
CA CYS A 310 8.33 30.15 34.08
C CYS A 310 7.25 29.08 33.73
N MET A 311 6.04 29.50 33.28
CA MET A 311 4.90 28.63 32.91
C MET A 311 5.08 27.79 31.62
N ALA A 312 6.25 27.77 30.99
CA ALA A 312 6.45 27.09 29.70
C ALA A 312 7.67 26.17 29.65
N LEU A 313 8.18 25.73 30.81
CA LEU A 313 9.17 24.65 30.85
C LEU A 313 8.46 23.32 31.17
N PRO A 314 8.79 22.22 30.45
CA PRO A 314 8.23 20.91 30.75
C PRO A 314 8.51 20.50 32.21
N VAL A 315 7.50 19.99 32.91
CA VAL A 315 7.51 19.69 34.37
C VAL A 315 8.67 18.79 34.81
N TRP A 316 9.23 17.98 33.92
CA TRP A 316 10.35 17.08 34.22
C TRP A 316 11.72 17.77 34.28
N LEU A 317 11.85 19.05 33.88
CA LEU A 317 13.10 19.81 33.98
C LEU A 317 13.35 20.42 35.38
N ALA A 318 12.36 20.42 36.26
CA ALA A 318 12.38 21.17 37.51
C ALA A 318 12.41 20.28 38.78
N ILE A 319 12.85 19.04 38.64
CA ILE A 319 13.08 18.15 39.79
C ILE A 319 14.56 18.34 40.17
N ASP A 320 14.81 18.93 41.34
CA ASP A 320 16.13 19.22 41.94
C ASP A 320 16.92 20.45 41.43
N CYS A 321 16.25 21.53 41.03
CA CYS A 321 16.92 22.84 40.98
C CYS A 321 17.25 23.30 42.41
N THR A 322 18.48 23.09 42.88
CA THR A 322 19.01 23.79 44.07
C THR A 322 19.08 25.31 43.80
N ASP A 323 19.10 26.14 44.85
CA ASP A 323 18.98 27.63 44.90
C ASP A 323 19.88 28.47 43.95
N THR A 324 20.62 27.85 43.03
CA THR A 324 21.61 28.45 42.13
C THR A 324 21.15 28.66 40.68
N VAL A 325 19.91 28.28 40.33
CA VAL A 325 19.32 28.50 38.99
C VAL A 325 18.36 29.68 39.04
N ALA A 326 18.71 30.80 38.39
CA ALA A 326 17.84 31.96 38.30
C ALA A 326 17.10 31.99 36.96
N CYS A 327 15.77 32.16 36.96
CA CYS A 327 15.00 32.46 35.74
C CYS A 327 15.35 33.89 35.29
N PHE A 328 15.88 34.07 34.07
CA PHE A 328 16.08 35.40 33.48
C PHE A 328 14.88 35.76 32.60
N GLY A 329 14.43 37.02 32.63
CA GLY A 329 13.12 37.51 32.14
C GLY A 329 12.76 37.34 30.64
N MET A 330 13.44 36.46 29.90
CA MET A 330 13.08 36.03 28.54
C MET A 330 13.33 34.52 28.33
N GLY A 331 12.84 33.67 29.24
CA GLY A 331 12.57 32.25 28.96
C GLY A 331 13.74 31.25 28.98
N GLY A 332 14.89 31.58 29.59
CA GLY A 332 16.03 30.66 29.71
C GLY A 332 16.45 30.38 31.16
N CYS A 333 16.97 29.18 31.42
CA CYS A 333 17.61 28.84 32.69
C CYS A 333 19.05 29.39 32.72
N LEU A 334 19.41 30.04 33.82
CA LEU A 334 20.71 30.67 34.00
C LEU A 334 21.42 30.08 35.22
N LEU A 335 22.60 29.51 35.02
CA LEU A 335 23.50 29.13 36.11
C LEU A 335 24.27 30.38 36.53
N GLN A 336 24.07 30.89 37.75
CA GLN A 336 24.58 32.21 38.17
C GLN A 336 25.86 32.19 39.00
N ASN A 337 26.38 31.02 39.39
CA ASN A 337 27.52 30.92 40.31
C ASN A 337 28.57 29.92 39.82
N ASN A 338 29.82 30.14 40.22
CA ASN A 338 30.89 29.14 40.13
C ASN A 338 30.42 27.81 40.72
N ASN A 339 30.61 26.72 39.98
CA ASN A 339 30.20 25.36 40.34
C ASN A 339 28.69 25.17 40.47
N ALA A 340 27.88 26.06 39.89
CA ALA A 340 26.46 25.80 39.78
C ALA A 340 26.26 24.58 38.86
N SER A 341 25.49 23.62 39.36
CA SER A 341 25.14 22.43 38.61
C SER A 341 23.64 22.25 38.52
N PHE A 342 23.16 21.69 37.41
CA PHE A 342 21.81 21.14 37.34
C PHE A 342 21.88 19.71 36.84
N THR A 343 20.86 18.94 37.18
CA THR A 343 20.85 17.50 37.01
C THR A 343 19.57 17.10 36.28
N LEU A 344 19.70 16.30 35.23
CA LEU A 344 18.58 15.85 34.41
C LEU A 344 18.36 14.35 34.61
N PRO A 345 17.15 13.89 34.97
CA PRO A 345 16.86 12.47 35.04
C PRO A 345 16.87 11.85 33.65
N ILE A 346 17.54 10.71 33.50
CA ILE A 346 17.46 9.89 32.28
C ILE A 346 16.23 8.97 32.43
N PRO A 347 15.26 8.98 31.49
CA PRO A 347 14.10 8.10 31.57
C PRO A 347 14.45 6.62 31.66
N ASP A 348 13.82 5.88 32.58
CA ASP A 348 14.04 4.44 32.80
C ASP A 348 13.61 3.57 31.60
N THR A 349 12.89 4.13 30.62
CA THR A 349 12.44 3.43 29.41
C THR A 349 13.53 3.28 28.34
N ILE A 350 14.75 3.74 28.62
CA ILE A 350 15.84 3.74 27.66
C ILE A 350 16.58 2.38 27.69
N PRO A 351 16.67 1.67 26.54
CA PRO A 351 17.18 0.30 26.51
C PRO A 351 18.70 0.22 26.71
N ALA A 352 19.14 -0.48 27.77
CA ALA A 352 20.52 -0.58 28.29
C ALA A 352 21.66 -0.95 27.32
N SER A 353 21.39 -1.24 26.05
CA SER A 353 22.39 -1.72 25.08
C SER A 353 22.69 -0.76 23.94
N SER A 354 22.36 0.53 24.07
CA SER A 354 22.59 1.52 23.00
C SER A 354 23.70 2.52 23.34
N LYS A 355 24.40 3.00 22.30
CA LYS A 355 25.34 4.12 22.40
C LYS A 355 24.51 5.42 22.37
N TYR A 356 24.70 6.29 23.35
CA TYR A 356 23.95 7.56 23.44
C TYR A 356 24.82 8.74 23.09
N TYR A 357 24.17 9.76 22.52
CA TYR A 357 24.75 11.04 22.23
C TYR A 357 23.92 12.12 22.92
N VAL A 358 24.60 13.00 23.64
CA VAL A 358 23.97 14.18 24.24
C VAL A 358 24.35 15.37 23.37
N SER A 359 23.35 16.04 22.83
CA SER A 359 23.47 17.26 22.03
C SER A 359 23.00 18.45 22.86
N LEU A 360 23.90 19.39 23.12
CA LEU A 360 23.63 20.60 23.91
C LEU A 360 23.80 21.83 23.04
N ARG A 361 22.85 22.78 23.14
CA ARG A 361 23.05 24.13 22.61
C ARG A 361 23.26 25.11 23.76
N VAL A 362 24.43 25.73 23.78
CA VAL A 362 24.80 26.80 24.70
C VAL A 362 24.70 28.16 23.97
N LEU A 363 24.15 29.16 24.64
CA LEU A 363 23.72 30.44 24.04
C LEU A 363 24.73 31.59 24.19
N THR A 364 25.78 31.38 24.97
CA THR A 364 26.75 32.43 25.28
C THR A 364 28.15 31.86 25.16
N PRO A 365 29.11 32.61 24.59
CA PRO A 365 30.50 32.18 24.50
C PRO A 365 31.07 32.11 25.92
N ALA A 366 30.96 30.94 26.54
CA ALA A 366 31.75 30.63 27.72
C ALA A 366 33.17 30.38 27.20
N SER A 367 34.11 31.25 27.55
CA SER A 367 35.54 30.98 27.36
C SER A 367 36.08 29.91 28.32
N SER A 368 35.18 29.15 28.95
CA SER A 368 35.42 28.23 30.04
C SER A 368 34.87 26.84 29.72
N PRO A 369 35.51 25.78 30.25
CA PRO A 369 35.04 24.41 30.06
C PRO A 369 33.72 24.19 30.81
N LEU A 370 32.76 23.58 30.14
CA LEU A 370 31.59 23.00 30.78
C LEU A 370 31.88 21.53 31.03
N GLU A 371 31.72 21.11 32.27
CA GLU A 371 31.85 19.71 32.61
C GLU A 371 30.48 19.04 32.53
N VAL A 372 30.41 17.95 31.77
CA VAL A 372 29.22 17.09 31.72
C VAL A 372 29.57 15.78 32.41
N LEU A 373 28.99 15.58 33.59
CA LEU A 373 29.15 14.38 34.40
C LEU A 373 27.89 13.53 34.24
N ILE A 374 28.06 12.25 33.93
CA ILE A 374 26.96 11.29 34.00
C ILE A 374 27.12 10.51 35.30
N ASP A 375 26.15 10.65 36.20
CA ASP A 375 26.15 9.93 37.47
C ASP A 375 25.40 8.61 37.27
N ASP A 376 26.16 7.52 37.20
CA ASP A 376 25.62 6.16 37.16
C ASP A 376 25.75 5.53 38.56
N PRO A 377 24.63 5.06 39.17
CA PRO A 377 24.64 4.49 40.51
C PRO A 377 25.61 3.32 40.72
N GLN A 378 25.99 2.61 39.64
CA GLN A 378 26.88 1.45 39.67
C GLN A 378 28.30 1.78 39.22
N ALA A 379 28.44 2.62 38.18
CA ALA A 379 29.75 2.93 37.59
C ALA A 379 30.44 4.15 38.24
N GLY A 380 29.74 4.91 39.08
CA GLY A 380 30.20 6.19 39.61
C GLY A 380 30.11 7.31 38.59
N GLU A 381 30.68 8.48 38.90
CA GLU A 381 30.71 9.62 37.99
C GLU A 381 31.58 9.32 36.76
N ILE A 382 30.93 9.19 35.60
CA ILE A 382 31.60 9.12 34.30
C ILE A 382 31.66 10.55 33.78
N GLY A 383 32.80 11.20 34.02
CA GLY A 383 33.00 12.60 33.67
C GLY A 383 33.57 12.78 32.28
N LEU A 384 32.91 13.62 31.47
CA LEU A 384 33.43 14.07 30.19
C LEU A 384 33.58 15.59 30.24
N VAL A 385 34.82 16.04 30.37
CA VAL A 385 35.15 17.47 30.37
C VAL A 385 35.29 17.90 28.91
N THR A 386 34.37 18.73 28.43
CA THR A 386 34.48 19.33 27.09
C THR A 386 34.73 20.84 27.21
N SER A 387 35.79 21.32 26.57
CA SER A 387 36.12 22.75 26.56
C SER A 387 35.53 23.43 25.33
N PHE A 388 34.74 24.49 25.53
CA PHE A 388 34.20 25.26 24.43
C PHE A 388 35.19 26.33 23.94
N PRO A 389 35.39 26.48 22.62
CA PRO A 389 36.12 27.61 22.07
C PRO A 389 35.34 28.92 22.28
N ALA A 390 36.05 29.96 22.71
CA ALA A 390 35.47 31.22 23.23
C ALA A 390 34.70 32.10 22.22
N ASP A 391 34.57 31.69 20.95
CA ASP A 391 34.17 32.60 19.85
C ASP A 391 32.94 32.16 19.05
N VAL A 392 32.16 31.18 19.53
CA VAL A 392 30.99 30.68 18.79
C VAL A 392 29.70 30.91 19.57
N ASN A 393 28.81 31.76 19.03
CA ASN A 393 27.53 32.12 19.67
C ASN A 393 26.53 30.97 19.77
N TYR A 394 26.73 29.90 19.00
CA TYR A 394 25.94 28.68 19.04
C TYR A 394 26.83 27.50 18.69
N GLN A 395 26.99 26.56 19.61
CA GLN A 395 27.67 25.30 19.30
C GLN A 395 26.79 24.15 19.75
N THR A 396 26.57 23.22 18.83
CA THR A 396 26.01 21.91 19.12
C THR A 396 27.19 20.98 19.38
N CYS A 397 27.33 20.49 20.60
CA CYS A 397 28.33 19.49 20.92
C CYS A 397 27.68 18.11 20.96
N THR A 398 28.20 17.20 20.16
CA THR A 398 27.89 15.77 20.22
C THR A 398 29.03 15.11 20.97
N ILE A 399 28.76 14.54 22.14
CA ILE A 399 29.77 13.78 22.89
C ILE A 399 30.09 12.52 22.07
N PRO A 400 31.30 12.36 21.49
CA PRO A 400 31.59 11.30 20.53
C PRO A 400 31.82 9.94 21.19
N GLU A 401 31.98 9.91 22.51
CA GLU A 401 32.21 8.70 23.27
C GLU A 401 30.89 8.03 23.62
N SER A 402 30.73 6.82 23.11
CA SER A 402 29.62 5.98 23.52
C SER A 402 29.87 5.39 24.89
N PHE A 403 29.01 5.72 25.85
CA PHE A 403 28.96 5.05 27.14
C PHE A 403 27.82 4.01 27.13
N SER A 404 28.07 2.85 27.75
CA SER A 404 27.04 1.85 28.00
C SER A 404 26.44 2.11 29.38
N LEU A 405 25.14 2.38 29.44
CA LEU A 405 24.43 2.49 30.71
C LEU A 405 23.98 1.10 31.16
N GLY A 406 24.04 0.78 32.46
CA GLY A 406 23.47 -0.47 33.01
C GLY A 406 21.94 -0.55 32.83
N SER A 407 21.22 -1.44 33.51
CA SER A 407 19.74 -1.46 33.47
C SER A 407 19.06 -0.75 34.64
N ASP A 408 19.80 -0.10 35.52
CA ASP A 408 19.27 0.36 36.81
C ASP A 408 18.64 1.77 36.74
N PRO A 409 17.51 1.98 37.43
CA PRO A 409 16.81 3.26 37.46
C PRO A 409 17.54 4.32 38.29
N GLY A 410 17.23 5.60 38.06
CA GLY A 410 17.75 6.72 38.86
C GLY A 410 19.05 7.35 38.37
N ARG A 411 19.34 7.24 37.07
CA ARG A 411 20.49 7.89 36.44
C ARG A 411 20.24 9.35 36.17
N THR A 412 21.31 10.14 36.28
CA THR A 412 21.22 11.57 35.99
C THR A 412 22.41 12.10 35.21
N ILE A 413 22.16 13.14 34.41
CA ILE A 413 23.23 13.91 33.75
C ILE A 413 23.37 15.21 34.52
N ARG A 414 24.53 15.42 35.15
CA ARG A 414 24.89 16.65 35.84
C ARG A 414 25.76 17.50 34.95
N PHE A 415 25.37 18.75 34.78
CA PHE A 415 26.19 19.76 34.10
C PHE A 415 26.73 20.69 35.16
N THR A 416 28.04 20.90 35.19
CA THR A 416 28.68 21.79 36.17
C THR A 416 29.44 22.89 35.42
N ASP A 417 29.09 24.13 35.72
CA ASP A 417 29.87 25.28 35.25
C ASP A 417 31.11 25.43 36.14
N GLN A 418 32.29 25.13 35.59
CA GLN A 418 33.55 25.28 36.29
C GLN A 418 34.05 26.73 36.33
N SER A 419 33.24 27.69 35.87
CA SER A 419 33.61 29.10 35.74
C SER A 419 32.68 30.06 36.47
N ALA A 420 33.18 31.29 36.66
CA ALA A 420 32.45 32.35 37.35
C ALA A 420 31.46 33.07 36.44
N ASN A 421 31.36 32.61 35.20
CA ASN A 421 30.52 33.20 34.18
C ASN A 421 29.16 32.51 34.20
N SER A 422 28.18 33.14 33.57
CA SER A 422 26.83 32.64 33.61
C SER A 422 26.50 31.92 32.31
N ILE A 423 26.28 30.60 32.38
CA ILE A 423 25.91 29.79 31.22
C ILE A 423 24.40 29.84 31.00
N ARG A 424 24.00 30.20 29.77
CA ARG A 424 22.63 30.02 29.27
C ARG A 424 22.51 28.78 28.41
N MET A 425 21.51 27.97 28.71
CA MET A 425 21.12 26.84 27.87
C MET A 425 19.71 27.06 27.34
N ASP A 426 19.54 26.82 26.04
CA ASP A 426 18.24 26.96 25.38
C ASP A 426 17.49 25.65 25.28
N TRP A 427 18.20 24.57 24.92
CA TRP A 427 17.63 23.25 24.77
C TRP A 427 18.73 22.19 24.79
N TYR A 428 18.32 20.95 25.08
CA TYR A 428 19.15 19.77 24.91
C TYR A 428 18.33 18.66 24.25
N GLN A 429 19.03 17.74 23.60
CA GLN A 429 18.45 16.54 23.02
C GLN A 429 19.36 15.36 23.31
N ILE A 430 18.76 14.26 23.77
CA ILE A 430 19.42 12.98 23.90
C ILE A 430 18.95 12.12 22.72
N SER A 431 19.88 11.64 21.92
CA SER A 431 19.61 10.76 20.79
C SER A 431 20.40 9.47 20.92
N SER A 432 19.73 8.35 20.67
CA SER A 432 20.37 7.04 20.57
C SER A 432 20.68 6.74 19.11
N TYR A 433 21.92 6.37 18.79
CA TYR A 433 22.30 5.90 17.46
C TYR A 433 22.93 4.52 17.57
N GLN A 434 22.49 3.57 16.75
CA GLN A 434 23.14 2.28 16.60
C GLN A 434 24.20 2.42 15.50
N ILE A 435 25.48 2.44 15.87
CA ILE A 435 26.57 2.34 14.90
C ILE A 435 26.67 0.87 14.50
N PHE A 436 26.48 0.58 13.22
CA PHE A 436 26.90 -0.70 12.65
C PHE A 436 28.42 -0.64 12.48
N ASP A 437 29.15 -1.55 13.13
CA ASP A 437 30.63 -1.56 13.15
C ASP A 437 31.28 -1.92 11.80
N ASP A 438 30.50 -2.09 10.72
CA ASP A 438 31.03 -2.42 9.39
C ASP A 438 30.32 -1.60 8.29
N CYS A 439 30.86 -0.42 8.00
CA CYS A 439 30.76 0.21 6.69
C CYS A 439 31.97 1.18 6.55
N PRO A 440 32.78 1.08 5.48
CA PRO A 440 34.04 1.81 5.35
C PRO A 440 33.92 3.34 5.36
#